data_AF-A0A7R8CEB0-F1
#
_entry.id   AF-A0A7R8CEB0-F1
#
_cell.length_a   1.000
_cell.length_b   1.000
_cell.length_c   1.000
_cell.angle_alpha   90.00
_cell.angle_beta   90.00
_cell.angle_gamma   90.00
#
_symmetry.space_group_name_H-M   'P 1'
#
loop_
_entity.id
_entity.type
_entity.pdbx_description
1 polymer ?
#
loop_
_entity_poly.entity_id
_entity_poly.type
_entity_poly.pdbx_seq_one_letter_code
_entity_poly.pdbx_strand_id
1 'polypeptide(L)'
;MTWDLSHVILIIGGKETSIIPIPCLEIRPGVFLGSCDYKLEEIITKYEDFLCPNFFPEGQECAFPLQAGEYGGKIEKITLPEISDAVAALAKGTVKITLSVNRNEEEVFCIKGNLELAK
;
A
#
# COMPACT_ATOMS: atom_id res chain seq x y z
N MET A 1 -11.18 14.49 -12.16
CA MET A 1 -10.08 13.57 -12.51
C MET A 1 -9.69 12.91 -11.21
N THR A 2 -10.03 11.64 -11.03
CA THR A 2 -9.96 10.94 -9.74
C THR A 2 -9.13 9.67 -9.92
N TRP A 3 -8.06 9.56 -9.13
CA TRP A 3 -7.17 8.40 -9.13
C TRP A 3 -7.51 7.51 -7.95
N ASP A 4 -8.08 6.35 -8.23
CA ASP A 4 -8.53 5.37 -7.24
C ASP A 4 -7.53 4.20 -7.19
N LEU A 5 -6.86 4.01 -6.06
CA LEU A 5 -6.08 2.82 -5.75
C LEU A 5 -7.06 1.81 -5.24
N SER A 6 -7.46 0.88 -6.09
CA SER A 6 -8.32 -0.20 -5.64
C SER A 6 -7.46 -1.40 -5.25
N HIS A 7 -7.65 -1.88 -4.02
CA HIS A 7 -7.17 -3.14 -3.46
C HIS A 7 -5.76 -3.16 -2.85
N VAL A 8 -5.67 -3.08 -1.52
CA VAL A 8 -4.56 -3.60 -0.70
C VAL A 8 -4.94 -4.94 -0.07
N ILE A 9 -4.95 -6.04 -0.83
CA ILE A 9 -5.39 -7.33 -0.28
C ILE A 9 -4.28 -7.91 0.61
N LEU A 10 -4.44 -7.86 1.94
CA LEU A 10 -3.64 -8.63 2.92
C LEU A 10 -4.25 -10.03 3.12
N ILE A 11 -3.45 -11.09 3.06
CA ILE A 11 -3.89 -12.50 3.08
C ILE A 11 -3.04 -13.31 4.04
N ILE A 12 -3.57 -13.86 5.12
CA ILE A 12 -2.77 -14.69 6.04
C ILE A 12 -2.72 -16.14 5.57
N GLY A 13 -1.52 -16.69 5.46
CA GLY A 13 -1.23 -18.06 5.08
C GLY A 13 -0.88 -18.90 6.30
N GLY A 14 -1.87 -19.66 6.77
CA GLY A 14 -1.68 -20.90 7.51
C GLY A 14 -1.75 -22.09 6.54
N LYS A 15 -1.06 -23.19 6.87
CA LYS A 15 -1.02 -24.44 6.12
C LYS A 15 -2.45 -24.92 5.83
N GLU A 16 -2.74 -25.18 4.55
CA GLU A 16 -4.02 -25.55 3.91
C GLU A 16 -4.87 -24.38 3.37
N THR A 17 -5.19 -24.47 2.08
CA THR A 17 -5.49 -23.39 1.13
C THR A 17 -6.86 -22.73 1.32
N SER A 18 -6.98 -21.82 2.28
CA SER A 18 -8.06 -20.82 2.28
C SER A 18 -7.48 -19.43 2.52
N ILE A 19 -7.44 -18.63 1.45
CA ILE A 19 -7.03 -17.23 1.49
C ILE A 19 -8.19 -16.44 2.07
N ILE A 20 -8.04 -15.93 3.30
CA ILE A 20 -9.03 -15.06 3.92
C ILE A 20 -8.56 -13.61 3.70
N PRO A 21 -9.33 -12.78 2.95
CA PRO A 21 -8.98 -11.37 2.81
C PRO A 21 -9.13 -10.69 4.17
N ILE A 22 -8.10 -9.95 4.58
CA ILE A 22 -8.24 -9.02 5.72
C ILE A 22 -9.14 -7.88 5.25
N PRO A 23 -10.31 -7.65 5.88
CA PRO A 23 -11.20 -6.55 5.50
C PRO A 23 -10.52 -5.20 5.73
N CYS A 24 -11.03 -4.14 5.09
CA CYS A 24 -10.57 -2.79 5.40
C CYS A 24 -11.03 -2.39 6.81
N LEU A 25 -10.08 -2.21 7.72
CA LEU A 25 -10.31 -1.87 9.12
C LEU A 25 -9.65 -0.53 9.46
N GLU A 26 -10.40 0.37 10.09
CA GLU A 26 -9.81 1.57 10.68
C GLU A 26 -9.11 1.21 12.00
N ILE A 27 -7.78 1.31 12.02
CA ILE A 27 -6.97 0.95 13.20
C ILE A 27 -6.66 2.16 14.08
N ARG A 28 -6.69 3.36 13.50
CA ARG A 28 -6.56 4.69 14.14
C ARG A 28 -7.32 5.70 13.28
N PRO A 29 -7.74 6.86 13.82
CA PRO A 29 -8.43 7.89 13.04
C PRO A 29 -7.70 8.20 11.72
N GLY A 30 -8.34 7.90 10.59
CA GLY A 30 -7.79 8.13 9.25
C GLY A 30 -6.64 7.18 8.83
N VAL A 31 -6.45 6.05 9.53
CA VAL A 31 -5.50 5.00 9.17
C VAL A 31 -6.25 3.68 9.02
N PHE A 32 -6.34 3.23 7.77
CA PHE A 32 -6.99 1.98 7.42
C PHE A 32 -5.95 0.88 7.13
N LEU A 33 -6.32 -0.36 7.40
CA LEU A 33 -5.49 -1.54 7.19
C LEU A 33 -6.32 -2.69 6.64
N GLY A 34 -5.74 -3.44 5.69
CA GLY A 34 -6.41 -4.54 5.00
C GLY A 34 -6.77 -4.15 3.58
N SER A 35 -7.76 -4.85 3.02
CA SER A 35 -8.28 -4.70 1.65
C SER A 35 -9.03 -3.39 1.46
N CYS A 36 -8.28 -2.29 1.49
CA CYS A 36 -8.78 -0.92 1.38
C CYS A 36 -8.49 -0.33 0.00
N ASP A 37 -9.31 0.66 -0.35
CA ASP A 37 -9.12 1.51 -1.52
C ASP A 37 -8.69 2.91 -1.05
N TYR A 38 -7.76 3.52 -1.77
CA TYR A 38 -7.17 4.82 -1.41
C TYR A 38 -7.06 5.71 -2.63
N LYS A 39 -7.22 7.02 -2.52
CA LYS A 39 -6.81 7.87 -3.64
C LYS A 39 -5.30 8.04 -3.65
N LEU A 40 -4.66 7.85 -4.80
CA LEU A 40 -3.19 8.02 -4.90
C LEU A 40 -2.78 9.47 -4.57
N GLU A 41 -3.64 10.44 -4.87
CA GLU A 41 -3.53 11.85 -4.45
C GLU A 41 -3.43 12.02 -2.93
N GLU A 42 -4.27 11.29 -2.19
CA GLU A 42 -4.28 11.33 -0.72
C GLU A 42 -3.04 10.66 -0.13
N ILE A 43 -2.55 9.58 -0.74
CA ILE A 43 -1.30 8.93 -0.32
C ILE A 43 -0.11 9.86 -0.53
N ILE A 44 0.01 10.50 -1.70
CA ILE A 44 1.12 11.42 -1.98
C ILE A 44 1.11 12.58 -0.99
N THR A 45 -0.06 13.18 -0.75
CA THR A 45 -0.20 14.28 0.22
C THR A 45 0.15 13.83 1.64
N LYS A 46 -0.30 12.65 2.05
CA LYS A 46 -0.08 12.14 3.41
C LYS A 46 1.38 11.77 3.70
N TYR A 47 2.13 11.38 2.66
CA TYR A 47 3.51 10.91 2.80
C TYR A 47 4.50 11.78 2.01
N GLU A 48 4.17 13.06 1.79
CA GLU A 48 5.00 13.99 1.02
C GLU A 48 6.42 14.11 1.59
N ASP A 49 6.55 14.16 2.92
CA ASP A 49 7.84 14.25 3.62
C ASP A 49 8.78 13.07 3.31
N PHE A 50 8.22 11.91 2.94
CA PHE A 50 8.97 10.72 2.59
C PHE A 50 9.21 10.59 1.08
N LEU A 51 8.19 10.90 0.28
CA LEU A 51 8.21 10.71 -1.17
C LEU A 51 8.91 11.85 -1.92
N CYS A 52 8.82 13.08 -1.42
CA CYS A 52 9.24 14.27 -2.14
C CYS A 52 10.60 14.80 -1.64
N PRO A 53 11.48 15.29 -2.52
CA PRO A 53 11.43 15.20 -3.98
C PRO A 53 12.00 13.87 -4.52
N ASN A 54 12.57 13.03 -3.65
CA ASN A 54 13.51 11.97 -4.03
C ASN A 54 12.90 10.82 -4.86
N PHE A 55 11.58 10.66 -4.86
CA PHE A 55 10.88 9.61 -5.60
C PHE A 55 10.13 10.14 -6.83
N PHE A 56 10.23 11.44 -7.11
CA PHE A 56 9.59 12.08 -8.25
C PHE A 56 10.62 12.45 -9.33
N PRO A 57 10.23 12.43 -10.61
CA PRO A 57 11.09 12.89 -11.71
C PRO A 57 11.57 14.33 -11.49
N GLU A 58 12.81 14.62 -11.90
CA GLU A 58 13.34 15.99 -11.84
C GLU A 58 12.44 16.99 -12.58
N GLY A 59 12.18 18.13 -11.96
CA GLY A 59 11.38 19.21 -12.54
C GLY A 59 9.86 19.00 -12.48
N GLN A 60 9.37 17.85 -11.98
CA GLN A 60 7.96 17.65 -11.73
C GLN A 60 7.58 18.04 -10.30
N GLU A 61 6.43 18.69 -10.13
CA GLU A 61 5.85 18.89 -8.80
C GLU A 61 5.46 17.54 -8.17
N CYS A 62 5.57 17.45 -6.85
CA CYS A 62 5.17 16.26 -6.09
C CYS A 62 3.64 16.20 -5.91
N ALA A 63 2.92 16.28 -7.03
CA ALA A 63 1.48 16.44 -7.08
C ALA A 63 0.91 15.86 -8.38
N PHE A 64 -0.41 15.75 -8.43
CA PHE A 64 -1.12 15.39 -9.65
C PHE A 64 -1.32 16.60 -10.57
N PRO A 65 -1.39 16.41 -11.91
CA PRO A 65 -1.31 15.12 -12.62
C PRO A 65 0.13 14.61 -12.79
N LEU A 66 0.33 13.31 -12.50
CA LEU A 66 1.60 12.62 -12.72
C LEU A 66 1.95 12.58 -14.21
N GLN A 67 3.13 13.11 -14.58
CA GLN A 67 3.65 13.03 -15.94
C GLN A 67 4.39 11.72 -16.17
N ALA A 68 4.68 11.41 -17.43
CA ALA A 68 5.56 10.30 -17.77
C ALA A 68 6.98 10.57 -17.23
N GLY A 69 7.57 9.59 -16.58
CA GLY A 69 8.89 9.71 -15.97
C GLY A 69 9.23 8.50 -15.12
N GLU A 70 10.43 8.51 -14.52
CA GLU A 70 10.87 7.49 -13.59
C GLU A 70 10.50 7.89 -12.16
N TYR A 71 9.65 7.09 -11.53
CA TYR A 71 9.25 7.24 -10.13
C TYR A 71 9.90 6.13 -9.33
N GLY A 72 10.62 6.49 -8.27
CA GLY A 72 11.37 5.52 -7.50
C GLY A 72 12.64 6.10 -6.91
N GLY A 73 13.21 5.36 -5.97
CA GLY A 73 14.38 5.78 -5.23
C GLY A 73 14.86 4.67 -4.32
N LYS A 74 16.02 4.88 -3.69
CA LYS A 74 16.58 3.91 -2.75
C LYS A 74 15.94 4.10 -1.38
N ILE A 75 15.17 3.11 -0.94
CA ILE A 75 14.67 3.05 0.43
C ILE A 75 15.66 2.24 1.27
N GLU A 76 16.40 2.89 2.16
CA GLU A 76 17.39 2.19 2.99
C GLU A 76 16.76 1.46 4.19
N LYS A 77 15.71 2.03 4.78
CA LYS A 77 15.02 1.43 5.93
C LYS A 77 13.57 1.91 6.00
N ILE A 78 12.64 0.98 6.15
CA ILE A 78 11.26 1.27 6.53
C ILE A 78 11.08 0.78 7.96
N THR A 79 10.64 1.67 8.85
CA THR A 79 10.27 1.27 10.21
C THR A 79 8.78 0.96 10.19
N LEU A 80 8.41 -0.31 10.42
CA LEU A 80 7.02 -0.67 10.60
C LEU A 80 6.53 -0.10 11.94
N PRO A 81 5.39 0.62 11.97
CA PRO A 81 4.79 1.01 13.24
C PRO A 81 4.34 -0.23 14.02
N GLU A 82 4.23 -0.09 15.34
CA GLU A 82 3.68 -1.16 16.18
C GLU A 82 2.30 -1.57 15.66
N ILE A 83 2.22 -2.83 15.23
CA ILE A 83 1.01 -3.46 14.74
C ILE A 83 0.20 -3.83 15.98
N SER A 84 -1.02 -3.30 16.12
CA SER A 84 -1.91 -3.66 17.24
C SER A 84 -2.06 -5.18 17.37
N ASP A 85 -2.19 -5.67 18.60
CA ASP A 85 -2.27 -7.11 18.91
C ASP A 85 -3.33 -7.86 18.08
N ALA A 86 -4.45 -7.20 17.76
CA ALA A 86 -5.51 -7.76 16.92
C ALA A 86 -5.02 -8.10 15.50
N VAL A 87 -4.20 -7.23 14.91
CA VAL A 87 -3.61 -7.43 13.59
C VAL A 87 -2.43 -8.39 13.68
N ALA A 88 -1.61 -8.31 14.72
CA ALA A 88 -0.50 -9.24 14.93
C ALA A 88 -0.99 -10.69 15.12
N ALA A 89 -2.14 -10.89 15.78
CA ALA A 89 -2.76 -12.19 15.93
C ALA A 89 -3.24 -12.78 14.60
N LEU A 90 -3.78 -11.92 13.73
CA LEU A 90 -4.18 -12.30 12.38
C LEU A 90 -2.94 -12.58 11.52
N ALA A 91 -1.89 -11.77 11.62
CA ALA A 91 -0.75 -11.79 10.72
C ALA A 91 0.31 -12.89 11.00
N LYS A 92 0.03 -13.86 11.87
CA LYS A 92 0.94 -14.99 12.14
C LYS A 92 1.01 -15.94 10.93
N GLY A 93 2.06 -15.82 10.14
CA GLY A 93 2.30 -16.64 8.95
C GLY A 93 2.63 -15.79 7.72
N THR A 94 2.35 -16.34 6.53
CA THR A 94 2.62 -15.66 5.26
C THR A 94 1.51 -14.67 4.94
N VAL A 95 1.77 -13.36 4.96
CA VAL A 95 0.83 -12.36 4.46
C VAL A 95 1.03 -12.17 2.95
N LYS A 96 0.08 -12.56 2.09
CA LYS A 96 0.12 -12.15 0.67
C LYS A 96 -0.44 -10.75 0.53
N ILE A 97 0.23 -9.91 -0.24
CA ILE A 97 -0.09 -8.52 -0.49
C ILE A 97 -0.33 -8.37 -1.99
N THR A 98 -1.46 -7.78 -2.38
CA THR A 98 -1.70 -7.30 -3.74
C THR A 98 -1.98 -5.81 -3.68
N LEU A 99 -1.32 -5.04 -4.55
CA LEU A 99 -1.54 -3.62 -4.76
C LEU A 99 -1.84 -3.41 -6.25
N SER A 100 -3.03 -2.91 -6.57
CA SER A 100 -3.42 -2.53 -7.93
C SER A 100 -3.69 -1.03 -8.00
N VAL A 101 -3.28 -0.42 -9.11
CA VAL A 101 -3.46 1.01 -9.35
C VAL A 101 -4.28 1.19 -10.61
N ASN A 102 -5.45 1.82 -10.47
CA ASN A 102 -6.37 2.05 -11.56
C ASN A 102 -6.41 3.53 -11.93
N ARG A 103 -6.58 3.81 -13.23
CA ARG A 103 -6.84 5.13 -13.76
C ARG A 103 -8.03 5.03 -14.70
N ASN A 104 -9.13 5.70 -14.34
CA ASN A 104 -10.40 5.63 -15.09
C ASN A 104 -10.85 4.17 -15.33
N GLU A 105 -10.84 3.35 -14.28
CA GLU A 105 -11.22 1.92 -14.31
C GLU A 105 -10.27 1.00 -15.10
N GLU A 106 -9.20 1.53 -15.69
CA GLU A 106 -8.15 0.74 -16.33
C GLU A 106 -6.98 0.50 -15.37
N GLU A 107 -6.57 -0.76 -15.20
CA GLU A 107 -5.39 -1.12 -14.39
C GLU A 107 -4.11 -0.62 -15.07
N VAL A 108 -3.39 0.26 -14.40
CA VAL A 108 -2.10 0.80 -14.86
C VAL A 108 -0.96 -0.12 -14.44
N PHE A 109 -0.98 -0.61 -13.19
CA PHE A 109 -0.03 -1.61 -12.71
C PHE A 109 -0.57 -2.41 -11.52
N CYS A 110 -0.04 -3.64 -11.39
CA CYS A 110 -0.35 -4.56 -10.31
C CYS A 110 0.96 -5.11 -9.70
N ILE A 111 1.12 -4.98 -8.38
CA ILE A 111 2.24 -5.50 -7.61
C ILE A 111 1.71 -6.59 -6.67
N LYS A 112 2.36 -7.76 -6.68
CA LYS A 112 2.05 -8.88 -5.78
C LYS A 112 3.29 -9.25 -4.99
N GLY A 113 3.13 -9.48 -3.70
CA GLY A 113 4.21 -9.85 -2.79
C GLY A 113 3.74 -10.78 -1.70
N ASN A 114 4.69 -11.43 -1.02
CA ASN A 114 4.45 -12.18 0.19
C ASN A 114 5.33 -11.59 1.29
N LEU A 115 4.75 -11.34 2.45
CA LEU A 115 5.40 -10.86 3.65
C LEU A 115 5.34 -11.97 4.70
N GLU A 116 6.49 -12.55 5.03
CA GLU A 116 6.61 -13.52 6.10
C GLU A 116 6.77 -12.77 7.44
N LEU A 117 5.81 -12.92 8.34
CA LEU A 117 5.90 -12.33 9.68
C LEU A 117 6.44 -13.38 10.66
N ALA A 118 7.73 -13.26 10.95
CA ALA A 118 8.39 -14.03 11.99
C ALA A 118 7.92 -13.54 13.37
N LYS A 119 7.69 -14.50 14.27
CA LYS A 119 7.19 -14.32 15.63
C LYS A 119 8.09 -13.43 16.49
#